data_AF-A0A942EFF1-F1
#
_entry.id   AF-A0A942EFF1-F1
#
_cell.length_a   1.000
_cell.length_b   1.000
_cell.length_c   1.000
_cell.angle_alpha   90.00
_cell.angle_beta   90.00
_cell.angle_gamma   90.00
#
_symmetry.space_group_name_H-M   'P 1'
#
loop_
_entity.id
_entity.type
_entity.pdbx_description
1 polymer ?
#
loop_
_entity_poly.entity_id
_entity_poly.type
_entity_poly.pdbx_seq_one_letter_code
_entity_poly.pdbx_strand_id
1 'polypeptide(L)'
;MESNFLASVISSLGSSLGIAKSEIVDRASSEMLTLLSSAHQEWVAARQYFDHVSDPDLIDHAVYVNQAAEKRYMYLLKQARSQGINYPGIAREL
;
A
#
# COMPACT_ATOMS: atom_id res chain seq x y z
N MET A 1 -45.92 -0.10 -23.02
CA MET A 1 -45.72 -1.44 -22.46
C MET A 1 -44.23 -1.78 -22.56
N GLU A 2 -43.36 -1.05 -21.86
CA GLU A 2 -41.90 -1.00 -22.14
C GLU A 2 -41.03 -0.79 -20.88
N SER A 3 -41.49 -1.09 -19.64
CA SER A 3 -40.75 -0.65 -18.43
C SER A 3 -40.41 -1.71 -17.38
N ASN A 4 -40.59 -3.01 -17.63
CA ASN A 4 -40.27 -4.04 -16.63
C ASN A 4 -38.93 -4.74 -16.84
N PHE A 5 -38.36 -4.66 -18.05
CA PHE A 5 -37.08 -5.29 -18.36
C PHE A 5 -35.90 -4.56 -17.71
N LEU A 6 -35.84 -3.23 -17.82
CA LEU A 6 -34.77 -2.46 -17.19
C LEU A 6 -34.88 -2.48 -15.66
N ALA A 7 -36.10 -2.54 -15.12
CA ALA A 7 -36.32 -2.66 -13.68
C ALA A 7 -35.81 -4.00 -13.12
N SER A 8 -35.99 -5.12 -13.84
CA SER A 8 -35.47 -6.43 -13.42
C SER A 8 -33.97 -6.55 -13.60
N VAL A 9 -33.42 -5.94 -14.67
CA VAL A 9 -31.96 -5.93 -14.92
C VAL A 9 -31.26 -5.07 -13.87
N ILE A 10 -31.77 -3.88 -13.54
CA ILE A 10 -31.18 -3.02 -12.49
C ILE A 10 -31.28 -3.67 -11.11
N SER A 11 -32.39 -4.34 -10.79
CA SER A 11 -32.55 -5.01 -9.49
C SER A 11 -31.65 -6.25 -9.34
N SER A 12 -31.47 -7.04 -10.41
CA SER A 12 -30.58 -8.20 -10.39
C SER A 12 -29.09 -7.81 -10.48
N LEU A 13 -28.74 -6.71 -11.15
CA LEU A 13 -27.38 -6.20 -11.16
C LEU A 13 -27.01 -5.57 -9.82
N GLY A 14 -27.91 -4.81 -9.18
CA GLY A 14 -27.63 -4.10 -7.93
C GLY A 14 -27.19 -5.02 -6.77
N SER A 15 -27.76 -6.23 -6.69
CA SER A 15 -27.39 -7.23 -5.68
C SER A 15 -26.04 -7.90 -5.97
N SER A 16 -25.73 -8.23 -7.23
CA SER A 16 -24.42 -8.78 -7.61
C SER A 16 -23.28 -7.76 -7.58
N LEU A 17 -23.55 -6.48 -7.87
CA LEU A 17 -22.56 -5.39 -7.79
C LEU A 17 -22.11 -5.08 -6.36
N GLY A 18 -22.98 -5.27 -5.36
CA GLY A 18 -22.65 -5.07 -3.95
C GLY A 18 -21.55 -6.02 -3.46
N ILE A 19 -21.62 -7.30 -3.86
CA ILE A 19 -20.65 -8.33 -3.50
C ILE A 19 -19.32 -8.13 -4.26
N ALA A 20 -19.38 -7.80 -5.55
CA ALA A 20 -18.18 -7.55 -6.34
C ALA A 20 -17.40 -6.32 -5.86
N LYS A 21 -18.10 -5.25 -5.41
CA LYS A 21 -17.46 -4.03 -4.91
C LYS A 21 -16.68 -4.28 -3.61
N SER A 22 -17.19 -5.10 -2.70
CA SER A 22 -16.49 -5.41 -1.43
C SER A 22 -15.22 -6.21 -1.66
N GLU A 23 -15.25 -7.24 -2.51
CA GLU A 23 -14.05 -8.05 -2.82
C GLU A 23 -12.92 -7.22 -3.46
N ILE A 24 -13.27 -6.28 -4.34
CA ILE A 24 -12.29 -5.38 -4.98
C ILE A 24 -11.62 -4.49 -3.92
N VAL A 25 -12.40 -3.95 -2.96
CA VAL A 25 -11.87 -3.12 -1.88
C VAL A 25 -10.98 -3.92 -0.93
N ASP A 26 -11.39 -5.14 -0.58
CA ASP A 26 -10.62 -6.03 0.29
C ASP A 26 -9.30 -6.43 -0.37
N ARG A 27 -9.33 -6.75 -1.66
CA ARG A 27 -8.12 -7.06 -2.44
C ARG A 27 -7.18 -5.87 -2.54
N ALA A 28 -7.68 -4.69 -2.89
CA ALA A 28 -6.87 -3.48 -2.96
C ALA A 28 -6.24 -3.14 -1.60
N SER A 29 -6.98 -3.34 -0.51
CA SER A 29 -6.48 -3.15 0.85
C SER A 29 -5.35 -4.13 1.17
N SER A 30 -5.52 -5.41 0.82
CA SER A 30 -4.49 -6.45 0.98
C SER A 30 -3.21 -6.12 0.19
N GLU A 31 -3.35 -5.73 -1.07
CA GLU A 31 -2.23 -5.33 -1.93
C GLU A 31 -1.47 -4.12 -1.35
N MET A 32 -2.19 -3.12 -0.85
CA MET A 32 -1.58 -1.96 -0.17
C MET A 32 -0.81 -2.37 1.10
N LEU A 33 -1.34 -3.29 1.91
CA LEU A 33 -0.66 -3.81 3.09
C LEU A 33 0.62 -4.57 2.72
N THR A 34 0.59 -5.36 1.64
CA THR A 34 1.79 -6.03 1.11
C THR A 34 2.84 -5.03 0.64
N LEU A 35 2.44 -3.99 -0.10
CA LEU A 35 3.35 -2.93 -0.56
C LEU A 35 4.00 -2.19 0.62
N LEU A 36 3.22 -1.89 1.67
CA LEU A 36 3.74 -1.26 2.87
C LEU A 36 4.73 -2.14 3.62
N SER A 37 4.44 -3.43 3.76
CA SER A 37 5.36 -4.40 4.38
C SER A 37 6.66 -4.51 3.60
N SER A 38 6.58 -4.59 2.27
CA SER A 38 7.77 -4.67 1.42
C SER A 38 8.60 -3.39 1.49
N ALA A 39 7.97 -2.22 1.40
CA ALA A 39 8.68 -0.95 1.48
C ALA A 39 9.32 -0.72 2.86
N HIS A 40 8.68 -1.19 3.94
CA HIS A 40 9.28 -1.16 5.27
C HIS A 40 10.53 -2.04 5.34
N GLN A 41 10.45 -3.28 4.83
CA GLN A 41 11.61 -4.19 4.79
C GLN A 41 12.75 -3.62 3.94
N GLU A 42 12.44 -3.02 2.79
CA GLU A 42 13.43 -2.32 1.95
C GLU A 42 14.11 -1.19 2.72
N TRP A 43 13.35 -0.39 3.47
CA TRP A 43 13.92 0.70 4.26
C TRP A 43 14.81 0.18 5.40
N VAL A 44 14.38 -0.86 6.12
CA VAL A 44 15.20 -1.50 7.15
C VAL A 44 16.52 -2.02 6.56
N ALA A 45 16.46 -2.70 5.41
CA ALA A 45 17.66 -3.19 4.72
C ALA A 45 18.58 -2.05 4.26
N ALA A 46 18.01 -0.96 3.72
CA ALA A 46 18.77 0.21 3.29
C ALA A 46 19.43 0.93 4.47
N ARG A 47 18.75 1.01 5.62
CA ARG A 47 19.31 1.55 6.85
C ARG A 47 20.45 0.68 7.36
N GLN A 48 20.28 -0.64 7.38
CA GLN A 48 21.36 -1.57 7.73
C GLN A 48 22.56 -1.41 6.80
N TYR A 49 22.33 -1.29 5.48
CA TYR A 49 23.40 -1.05 4.52
C TYR A 49 24.16 0.26 4.82
N PHE A 50 23.43 1.34 5.08
CA PHE A 50 24.02 2.62 5.48
C PHE A 50 24.81 2.54 6.79
N ASP A 51 24.32 1.81 7.79
CA ASP A 51 24.99 1.68 9.08
C ASP A 51 26.29 0.86 9.00
N HIS A 52 26.45 0.00 7.98
CA HIS A 52 27.61 -0.89 7.83
C HIS A 52 28.56 -0.51 6.70
N VAL A 53 28.20 0.43 5.82
CA VAL A 53 29.08 0.85 4.72
C VAL A 53 30.29 1.58 5.30
N SER A 54 31.49 1.15 4.91
CA SER A 54 32.76 1.75 5.34
C SER A 54 33.63 2.19 4.18
N ASP A 55 33.30 1.76 2.95
CA ASP A 55 33.94 2.20 1.73
C ASP A 55 33.55 3.66 1.42
N PRO A 56 34.51 4.61 1.43
CA PRO A 56 34.24 6.03 1.17
C PRO A 56 33.54 6.27 -0.17
N ASP A 57 33.82 5.46 -1.19
CA ASP A 57 33.24 5.61 -2.53
C ASP A 57 31.76 5.16 -2.58
N LEU A 58 31.28 4.47 -1.54
CA LEU A 58 29.91 3.95 -1.44
C LEU A 58 29.03 4.70 -0.43
N ILE A 59 29.60 5.60 0.38
CA ILE A 59 28.84 6.32 1.43
C ILE A 59 27.69 7.13 0.82
N ASP A 60 27.96 7.93 -0.21
CA ASP A 60 26.95 8.76 -0.87
C ASP A 60 25.82 7.90 -1.47
N HIS A 61 26.19 6.75 -2.04
CA HIS A 61 25.22 5.79 -2.55
C HIS A 61 24.33 5.24 -1.42
N ALA A 62 24.93 4.84 -0.28
CA ALA A 62 24.19 4.33 0.85
C ALA A 62 23.25 5.37 1.48
N VAL A 63 23.68 6.63 1.57
CA VAL A 63 22.84 7.77 1.99
C VAL A 63 21.64 7.89 1.05
N TYR A 64 21.88 7.90 -0.26
CA TYR A 64 20.83 8.04 -1.26
C TYR A 64 19.80 6.90 -1.17
N VAL A 65 20.25 5.65 -1.10
CA VAL A 65 19.37 4.48 -1.05
C VAL A 65 18.51 4.49 0.23
N ASN A 66 19.10 4.79 1.39
CA ASN A 66 18.36 4.89 2.65
C ASN A 66 17.26 5.96 2.59
N GLN A 67 17.60 7.17 2.14
CA GLN A 67 16.62 8.26 2.01
C GLN A 67 15.54 7.97 0.96
N ALA A 68 15.89 7.30 -0.14
CA ALA A 68 14.93 6.93 -1.17
C ALA A 68 13.92 5.90 -0.65
N ALA A 69 14.39 4.87 0.06
CA ALA A 69 13.54 3.85 0.66
C ALA A 69 12.62 4.43 1.74
N GLU A 70 13.16 5.30 2.62
CA GLU A 70 12.37 6.03 3.62
C GLU A 70 11.25 6.85 2.97
N LYS A 71 11.58 7.65 1.95
CA LYS A 71 10.59 8.49 1.23
C LYS A 71 9.51 7.64 0.57
N ARG A 72 9.88 6.52 -0.06
CA ARG A 72 8.93 5.58 -0.67
C ARG A 72 7.97 5.02 0.39
N TYR A 73 8.50 4.59 1.53
CA TYR A 73 7.70 4.05 2.61
C TYR A 73 6.72 5.10 3.18
N MET A 74 7.21 6.30 3.46
CA MET A 74 6.38 7.42 3.94
C MET A 74 5.29 7.82 2.95
N TYR A 75 5.60 7.80 1.65
CA TYR A 75 4.60 8.04 0.60
C TYR A 75 3.48 6.99 0.64
N LEU A 76 3.82 5.70 0.71
CA LEU A 76 2.83 4.62 0.76
C LEU A 76 1.96 4.69 2.02
N LEU A 77 2.53 5.07 3.17
CA LEU A 77 1.73 5.29 4.39
C LEU A 77 0.70 6.39 4.23
N LYS A 78 1.08 7.50 3.58
CA LYS A 78 0.14 8.59 3.27
C LYS A 78 -0.98 8.11 2.35
N GLN A 79 -0.65 7.31 1.34
CA GLN A 79 -1.64 6.71 0.43
C GLN A 79 -2.60 5.77 1.18
N ALA A 80 -2.09 4.85 2.00
CA ALA A 80 -2.92 3.94 2.77
C ALA A 80 -3.86 4.67 3.74
N ARG A 81 -3.36 5.69 4.44
CA ARG A 81 -4.19 6.55 5.31
C ARG A 81 -5.30 7.26 4.55
N SER A 82 -5.03 7.75 3.33
CA SER A 82 -6.05 8.38 2.49
C SER A 82 -7.15 7.42 2.04
N GLN A 83 -6.87 6.11 2.03
CA GLN A 83 -7.79 5.03 1.69
C GLN A 83 -8.48 4.43 2.93
N GLY A 84 -8.20 4.94 4.14
CA GLY A 84 -8.75 4.39 5.39
C GLY A 84 -8.11 3.07 5.83
N ILE A 85 -6.99 2.67 5.21
CA ILE A 85 -6.29 1.44 5.53
C ILE A 85 -5.36 1.69 6.73
N ASN A 86 -5.56 0.92 7.80
CA ASN A 86 -4.69 0.97 8.97
C ASN A 86 -3.55 -0.03 8.83
N TYR A 87 -2.31 0.45 8.84
CA TYR A 87 -1.11 -0.37 8.84
C TYR A 87 -0.46 -0.38 10.24
N PRO A 88 -0.48 -1.50 10.97
CA PRO A 88 0.01 -1.56 12.35
C PRO A 88 1.54 -1.56 12.48
N GLY A 89 2.30 -1.66 11.38
CA GLY A 89 3.71 -2.02 11.38
C GLY A 89 4.72 -0.96 11.85
N ILE A 90 4.30 0.21 12.36
CA ILE A 90 5.22 1.23 12.94
C ILE A 90 4.78 1.72 14.32
N ALA A 91 3.52 1.52 14.71
CA ALA A 91 3.00 2.06 15.97
C ALA A 91 3.69 1.48 17.23
N ARG A 92 4.67 0.58 17.07
CA ARG A 92 5.44 -0.03 18.15
C ARG A 92 6.91 0.42 18.23
N GLU A 93 7.42 1.18 17.27
CA GLU A 93 8.87 1.48 17.15
C GLU A 93 9.22 2.97 17.04
N LEU A 94 8.24 3.88 17.22
CA LEU A 94 8.43 5.32 17.44
C LEU A 94 7.96 5.69 18.85
#